data_AF-A0A957EY97-F1
#
_entry.id   AF-A0A957EY97-F1
#
_cell.length_a   1.000
_cell.length_b   1.000
_cell.length_c   1.000
_cell.angle_alpha   90.00
_cell.angle_beta   90.00
_cell.angle_gamma   90.00
#
_symmetry.space_group_name_H-M   'P 1'
#
loop_
_entity.id
_entity.type
_entity.pdbx_description
1 polymer ?
#
loop_
_entity_poly.entity_id
_entity_poly.type
_entity_poly.pdbx_seq_one_letter_code
_entity_poly.pdbx_strand_id
1 'polypeptide(L)'
;MVFIWTLLTFLLGALPFSVWVGQWGLRKEIRDYGDKNPGATNVFRAGGFTWFGLALALDVSKAAVPVGLAYQIFGWQGWEILPIALAAPLGHAFSPFLQWR
;
A
#
# COMPACT_ATOMS: atom_id res chain seq x y z
N MET A 1 -7.47 -11.48 18.34
CA MET A 1 -6.16 -10.98 17.86
C MET A 1 -6.14 -10.85 16.34
N VAL A 2 -6.46 -11.91 15.59
CA VAL A 2 -6.52 -11.91 14.11
C VAL A 2 -7.35 -10.74 13.56
N PHE A 3 -8.59 -10.55 14.03
CA PHE A 3 -9.45 -9.45 13.58
C PHE A 3 -8.82 -8.06 13.72
N ILE A 4 -8.19 -7.79 14.87
CA ILE A 4 -7.51 -6.51 15.13
C ILE A 4 -6.35 -6.34 14.15
N TRP A 5 -5.57 -7.40 13.94
CA TRP A 5 -4.46 -7.38 12.99
C TRP A 5 -4.93 -7.22 11.55
N THR A 6 -6.04 -7.85 11.15
CA THR A 6 -6.70 -7.63 9.85
C THR A 6 -7.05 -6.16 9.66
N LEU A 7 -7.67 -5.51 10.66
CA LEU A 7 -8.00 -4.10 10.58
C LEU A 7 -6.75 -3.21 10.49
N LEU A 8 -5.71 -3.51 11.27
CA LEU A 8 -4.43 -2.80 11.19
C LEU A 8 -3.79 -2.95 9.81
N THR A 9 -3.76 -4.17 9.25
CA THR A 9 -3.23 -4.45 7.91
C THR A 9 -4.02 -3.72 6.82
N PHE A 10 -5.35 -3.60 6.97
CA PHE A 10 -6.16 -2.80 6.07
C PHE A 10 -5.76 -1.31 6.11
N LEU A 11 -5.66 -0.74 7.31
CA LEU A 11 -5.29 0.67 7.49
C LEU A 11 -3.87 0.96 6.97
N LEU A 12 -2.93 0.04 7.19
CA LEU A 12 -1.57 0.13 6.64
C LEU A 12 -1.58 0.02 5.11
N GLY A 13 -2.31 -0.95 4.55
CA GLY A 13 -2.48 -1.12 3.11
C GLY A 13 -3.10 0.10 2.42
N ALA A 14 -3.96 0.81 3.13
CA ALA A 14 -4.61 2.03 2.65
C ALA A 14 -3.70 3.26 2.54
N LEU A 15 -2.51 3.25 3.13
CA LEU A 15 -1.60 4.40 3.07
C LEU A 15 -1.18 4.66 1.61
N PRO A 16 -1.49 5.82 1.01
CA PRO A 16 -1.28 6.06 -0.42
C PRO A 16 0.17 6.52 -0.69
N PHE A 17 1.15 5.66 -0.42
CA PHE A 17 2.57 6.02 -0.49
C PHE A 17 3.00 6.54 -1.84
N SER A 18 2.56 5.93 -2.94
CA SER A 18 2.83 6.45 -4.29
C SER A 18 2.34 7.90 -4.47
N VAL A 19 1.18 8.26 -3.92
CA VAL A 19 0.67 9.64 -3.94
C VAL A 19 1.54 10.57 -3.11
N TRP A 20 1.91 10.17 -1.89
CA TRP A 20 2.78 10.97 -1.02
C TRP A 20 4.19 11.15 -1.57
N VAL A 21 4.75 10.12 -2.21
CA VAL A 21 6.03 10.21 -2.92
C VAL A 21 5.93 11.24 -4.05
N GLY A 22 4.84 11.22 -4.83
CA GLY A 22 4.55 12.24 -5.84
C GLY A 22 4.45 13.66 -5.26
N GLN A 23 3.59 13.84 -4.27
CA GLN A 23 3.26 15.16 -3.71
C GLN A 23 4.44 15.77 -2.94
N TRP A 24 5.15 14.98 -2.14
CA TRP A 24 6.22 15.48 -1.28
C TRP A 24 7.59 15.40 -1.94
N GLY A 25 7.88 14.29 -2.61
CA GLY A 25 9.17 14.06 -3.27
C GLY A 25 9.29 14.78 -4.61
N LEU A 26 8.26 14.67 -5.44
CA LEU A 26 8.26 15.24 -6.80
C LEU A 26 7.54 16.60 -6.90
N ARG A 27 6.83 17.03 -5.85
CA ARG A 27 5.94 18.22 -5.87
C ARG A 27 4.91 18.16 -7.01
N LYS A 28 4.44 16.96 -7.33
CA LYS A 28 3.51 16.68 -8.43
C LYS A 28 2.34 15.83 -7.95
N GLU A 29 1.16 16.08 -8.49
CA GLU A 29 0.02 15.17 -8.33
C GLU A 29 0.13 14.03 -9.35
N ILE A 30 0.45 12.83 -8.88
CA ILE A 30 0.69 11.68 -9.78
C ILE A 30 -0.59 11.20 -10.49
N ARG A 31 -1.77 11.52 -9.95
CA ARG A 31 -3.06 11.19 -10.58
C ARG A 31 -3.37 12.05 -11.81
N ASP A 32 -2.56 13.07 -12.11
CA ASP A 32 -2.65 13.80 -13.37
C ASP A 32 -1.91 13.09 -14.52
N TYR A 33 -1.19 12.00 -14.22
CA TYR A 33 -0.40 11.24 -15.20
C TYR A 33 -1.12 9.98 -15.64
N GLY A 34 -1.00 9.66 -16.93
CA GLY A 34 -1.37 8.36 -17.47
C GLY A 34 -2.84 8.00 -17.29
N ASP A 35 -3.10 6.89 -16.59
CA ASP A 35 -4.44 6.36 -16.31
C ASP A 35 -5.09 6.97 -15.06
N LYS A 36 -4.43 7.96 -14.43
CA LYS A 36 -4.87 8.65 -13.23
C LYS A 36 -4.93 7.79 -11.96
N ASN A 37 -4.38 6.58 -12.00
CA ASN A 37 -4.29 5.72 -10.83
C ASN A 37 -3.27 6.26 -9.81
N PRO A 38 -3.50 6.08 -8.51
CA PRO A 38 -2.60 6.53 -7.45
C PRO A 38 -1.36 5.63 -7.26
N GLY A 39 -0.98 4.84 -8.27
CA GLY A 39 0.04 3.78 -8.17
C GLY A 39 1.44 4.18 -8.63
N ALA A 40 2.42 3.31 -8.32
CA ALA A 40 3.83 3.54 -8.61
C ALA A 40 4.13 3.78 -10.11
N THR A 41 3.37 3.18 -11.03
CA THR A 41 3.54 3.40 -12.47
C THR A 41 3.34 4.87 -12.87
N ASN A 42 2.45 5.61 -12.20
CA ASN A 42 2.31 7.04 -12.46
C ASN A 42 3.39 7.87 -11.77
N VAL A 43 3.95 7.39 -10.65
CA VAL A 43 5.19 7.94 -10.08
C VAL A 43 6.35 7.82 -11.08
N PHE A 44 6.48 6.66 -11.75
CA PHE A 44 7.47 6.46 -12.82
C PHE A 44 7.29 7.47 -13.94
N ARG A 45 6.07 7.67 -14.41
CA ARG A 45 5.77 8.66 -15.46
C ARG A 45 6.07 10.10 -15.00
N ALA A 46 5.87 10.42 -13.74
CA ALA A 46 6.08 11.77 -13.19
C ALA A 46 7.54 12.09 -12.84
N GLY A 47 8.34 11.08 -12.44
CA GLY A 47 9.66 11.27 -11.83
C GLY A 47 10.74 10.25 -12.19
N GLY A 48 10.46 9.27 -13.04
CA GLY A 48 11.44 8.28 -13.49
C GLY A 48 11.71 7.14 -12.50
N PHE A 49 12.75 6.35 -12.79
CA PHE A 49 12.98 5.04 -12.16
C PHE A 49 13.33 5.11 -10.66
N THR A 50 14.06 6.14 -10.24
CA THR A 50 14.44 6.30 -8.83
C THR A 50 13.21 6.46 -7.93
N TRP A 51 12.28 7.34 -8.33
CA TRP A 51 11.05 7.60 -7.59
C TRP A 51 10.05 6.44 -7.69
N PHE A 52 10.01 5.78 -8.84
CA PHE A 52 9.28 4.52 -9.02
C PHE A 52 9.72 3.46 -8.02
N GLY A 53 11.03 3.22 -7.92
CA GLY A 53 11.59 2.22 -7.00
C GLY A 53 11.23 2.50 -5.56
N LEU A 54 11.31 3.75 -5.11
CA LEU A 54 10.91 4.16 -3.77
C LEU A 54 9.40 3.93 -3.53
N ALA A 55 8.55 4.39 -4.44
CA ALA A 55 7.11 4.24 -4.32
C ALA A 55 6.68 2.76 -4.28
N LEU A 56 7.25 1.95 -5.19
CA LEU A 56 6.99 0.51 -5.24
C LEU A 56 7.45 -0.19 -3.96
N ALA A 57 8.64 0.13 -3.46
CA ALA A 57 9.15 -0.44 -2.22
C ALA A 57 8.21 -0.15 -1.05
N LEU A 58 7.77 1.10 -0.91
CA LEU A 58 6.83 1.49 0.15
C LEU A 58 5.46 0.80 0.01
N ASP A 59 4.90 0.75 -1.21
CA ASP A 59 3.61 0.11 -1.47
C ASP A 59 3.64 -1.41 -1.24
N VAL A 60 4.76 -2.07 -1.54
CA VAL A 60 4.95 -3.49 -1.22
C VAL A 60 5.15 -3.67 0.29
N SER A 61 5.96 -2.82 0.94
CA SER A 61 6.26 -2.94 2.37
C SER A 61 5.01 -2.82 3.25
N LYS A 62 4.06 -1.93 2.94
CA LYS A 62 2.80 -1.83 3.72
C LYS A 62 1.95 -3.09 3.72
N ALA A 63 2.12 -3.97 2.72
CA ALA A 63 1.48 -5.28 2.69
C ALA A 63 2.39 -6.36 3.30
N ALA A 64 3.65 -6.41 2.85
CA ALA A 64 4.59 -7.45 3.21
C ALA A 64 4.93 -7.46 4.71
N VAL A 65 5.09 -6.28 5.34
CA VAL A 65 5.45 -6.18 6.76
C VAL A 65 4.36 -6.76 7.67
N PRO A 66 3.10 -6.26 7.67
CA PRO A 66 2.10 -6.78 8.59
C PRO A 66 1.71 -8.24 8.32
N VAL A 67 1.72 -8.69 7.06
CA VAL A 67 1.47 -10.10 6.72
C VAL A 67 2.64 -10.99 7.15
N GLY A 68 3.88 -10.54 6.93
CA GLY A 68 5.09 -11.26 7.35
C GLY A 68 5.20 -11.38 8.88
N LEU A 69 4.85 -10.32 9.62
CA LEU A 69 4.80 -10.36 11.09
C LEU A 69 3.73 -11.33 11.59
N ALA A 70 2.55 -11.37 10.95
CA ALA A 70 1.50 -12.36 11.24
C ALA A 70 2.01 -13.80 11.09
N TYR A 71 2.76 -14.07 10.02
CA TYR A 71 3.30 -15.40 9.75
C TYR A 71 4.46 -15.78 10.69
N GLN A 72 5.47 -14.91 10.83
CA GLN A 72 6.74 -15.23 11.49
C GLN A 72 6.68 -15.08 13.01
N ILE A 73 5.99 -14.06 13.52
CA ILE A 73 5.95 -13.76 14.96
C ILE A 73 4.73 -14.40 15.62
N PHE A 74 3.55 -14.22 15.01
CA PHE A 74 2.31 -14.73 15.60
C PHE A 74 1.98 -16.18 15.22
N GLY A 75 2.72 -16.76 14.25
CA GLY A 75 2.52 -18.15 13.84
C GLY A 75 1.18 -18.41 13.16
N TRP A 76 0.50 -17.37 12.66
CA TRP A 76 -0.77 -17.52 11.96
C TRP A 76 -0.51 -17.99 10.53
N GLN A 77 -0.62 -19.29 10.31
CA GLN A 77 -0.27 -19.95 9.04
C GLN A 77 -1.46 -20.68 8.39
N GLY A 78 -2.55 -20.89 9.12
CA GLY A 78 -3.76 -21.53 8.64
C GLY A 78 -4.77 -20.54 8.06
N TRP A 79 -6.06 -20.75 8.34
CA TRP A 79 -7.14 -19.87 7.89
C TRP A 79 -7.08 -18.45 8.47
N GLU A 80 -6.31 -18.26 9.55
CA GLU A 80 -6.11 -16.98 10.22
C GLU A 80 -5.37 -15.96 9.35
N ILE A 81 -4.46 -16.41 8.48
CA ILE A 81 -3.66 -15.49 7.65
C ILE A 81 -4.45 -14.94 6.47
N LEU A 82 -5.48 -15.68 6.01
CA LEU A 82 -6.27 -15.32 4.84
C LEU A 82 -6.90 -13.91 4.95
N PRO A 83 -7.67 -13.57 6.00
CA PRO A 83 -8.23 -12.22 6.12
C PRO A 83 -7.15 -11.14 6.21
N ILE A 84 -6.01 -11.42 6.83
CA ILE A 84 -4.88 -10.48 6.96
C ILE A 84 -4.24 -10.22 5.59
N ALA A 85 -4.00 -11.28 4.81
CA ALA A 85 -3.41 -11.18 3.48
C ALA A 85 -4.32 -10.43 2.49
N LEU A 86 -5.64 -10.58 2.61
CA LEU A 86 -6.63 -9.85 1.81
C LEU A 86 -6.82 -8.40 2.26
N ALA A 87 -6.59 -8.10 3.54
CA ALA A 87 -6.80 -6.76 4.08
C ALA A 87 -5.90 -5.70 3.44
N ALA A 88 -4.62 -6.01 3.18
CA ALA A 88 -3.70 -5.05 2.57
C ALA A 88 -4.09 -4.60 1.15
N PRO A 89 -4.37 -5.51 0.19
CA PRO A 89 -4.83 -5.11 -1.14
C PRO A 89 -6.21 -4.46 -1.12
N LEU A 90 -7.11 -4.87 -0.22
CA LEU A 90 -8.40 -4.18 -0.04
C LEU A 90 -8.22 -2.76 0.50
N GLY A 91 -7.32 -2.56 1.46
CA GLY A 91 -6.96 -1.22 1.95
C GLY A 91 -6.37 -0.37 0.83
N HIS A 92 -5.47 -0.94 0.02
CA HIS A 92 -4.87 -0.25 -1.12
C HIS A 92 -5.93 0.18 -2.16
N ALA A 93 -6.89 -0.70 -2.47
CA ALA A 93 -7.94 -0.44 -3.46
C ALA A 93 -9.05 0.48 -2.94
N PHE A 94 -9.38 0.40 -1.65
CA PHE A 94 -10.44 1.17 -1.01
C PHE A 94 -9.87 2.07 0.09
N SER A 95 -8.87 2.86 -0.27
CA SER A 95 -8.15 3.69 0.69
C SER A 95 -9.05 4.79 1.27
N PRO A 96 -9.26 4.87 2.60
CA PRO A 96 -9.99 5.98 3.20
C PRO A 96 -9.28 7.33 3.02
N PHE A 97 -7.94 7.31 2.92
CA PHE A 97 -7.12 8.50 2.68
C PHE A 97 -7.33 9.10 1.28
N LEU A 98 -7.83 8.30 0.35
CA LEU A 98 -8.19 8.70 -1.01
C LEU A 98 -9.70 8.71 -1.22
N GLN A 99 -10.50 8.87 -0.15
CA GLN A 99 -11.96 8.92 -0.21
C GLN A 99 -12.59 7.64 -0.79
N TRP A 100 -12.03 6.47 -0.46
CA TRP A 100 -12.48 5.15 -0.89
C TRP A 100 -12.33 4.90 -2.39
N ARG A 101 -11.28 5.48 -2.99
CA ARG A 101 -10.97 5.43 -4.43
C ARG A 101 -9.49 5.20 -4.68
#